data_AF-A0A942MJW0-F1
#
_entry.id   AF-A0A942MJW0-F1
#
_cell.length_a   1.000
_cell.length_b   1.000
_cell.length_c   1.000
_cell.angle_alpha   90.00
_cell.angle_beta   90.00
_cell.angle_gamma   90.00
#
_symmetry.space_group_name_H-M   'P 1'
#
loop_
_entity.id
_entity.type
_entity.pdbx_description
1 polymer ?
#
loop_
_entity_poly.entity_id
_entity_poly.type
_entity_poly.pdbx_seq_one_letter_code
_entity_poly.pdbx_strand_id
1 'polypeptide(L)'
;DSIGAYFVIVTNLLPYSEDMVDQVLYDAPDDQLMVGSGAGYLLFRGRVPEMKLRTQRRCSFVEDKAMAITWAGNVSPCYAGMHHYHCYIYGRKKEMHPYHFGNVGSSSLKDIWLNDEYLKFRQQVLEFQFPSCTDCKYLEGCSMTDDNLLDCWGNSPTCADCLWSRGLILCP
;
A
#
# COMPACT_ATOMS: atom_id res chain seq x y z
N ASP A 1 -24.55 26.65 -3.52
CA ASP A 1 -24.24 25.22 -3.77
C ASP A 1 -22.77 24.93 -3.51
N SER A 2 -22.44 24.49 -2.30
CA SER A 2 -21.10 24.01 -1.95
C SER A 2 -21.13 22.49 -1.86
N ILE A 3 -20.28 21.81 -2.62
CA ILE A 3 -20.22 20.34 -2.77
C ILE A 3 -19.93 19.61 -1.43
N GLY A 4 -19.54 20.32 -0.36
CA GLY A 4 -19.31 19.74 0.97
C GLY A 4 -18.04 18.88 1.08
N ALA A 5 -17.35 18.62 -0.03
CA ALA A 5 -16.08 17.90 -0.06
C ALA A 5 -14.93 18.79 0.43
N TYR A 6 -14.14 18.28 1.38
CA TYR A 6 -13.01 19.01 1.99
C TYR A 6 -11.67 18.78 1.25
N PHE A 7 -11.53 17.64 0.58
CA PHE A 7 -10.34 17.28 -0.20
C PHE A 7 -10.71 16.30 -1.33
N VAL A 8 -9.81 16.16 -2.28
CA VAL A 8 -9.91 15.17 -3.38
C VAL A 8 -8.63 14.36 -3.39
N ILE A 9 -8.73 13.05 -3.59
CA ILE A 9 -7.57 12.19 -3.84
C ILE A 9 -7.67 11.69 -5.25
N VAL A 10 -6.61 11.92 -6.01
CA VAL A 10 -6.34 11.19 -7.25
C VAL A 10 -5.33 10.12 -6.89
N THR A 11 -5.52 8.90 -7.37
CA THR A 11 -4.62 7.77 -7.12
C THR A 11 -4.51 6.91 -8.36
N ASN A 12 -3.36 6.23 -8.51
CA ASN A 12 -3.25 5.20 -9.52
C ASN A 12 -4.09 3.97 -9.16
N LEU A 13 -4.43 3.22 -10.19
CA LEU A 13 -5.09 1.92 -10.12
C LEU A 13 -4.08 0.84 -9.66
N LEU A 14 -4.49 -0.03 -8.74
CA LEU A 14 -3.86 -1.34 -8.58
C LEU A 14 -4.59 -2.33 -9.49
N PRO A 15 -3.92 -2.98 -10.46
CA PRO A 15 -4.58 -4.00 -11.28
C PRO A 15 -4.91 -5.24 -10.45
N TYR A 16 -6.17 -5.68 -10.51
CA TYR A 16 -6.65 -6.91 -9.85
C TYR A 16 -6.93 -8.04 -10.85
N SER A 17 -6.83 -7.76 -12.14
CA SER A 17 -7.00 -8.70 -13.24
C SER A 17 -6.01 -8.37 -14.35
N GLU A 18 -5.72 -9.34 -15.21
CA GLU A 18 -4.70 -9.22 -16.26
C GLU A 18 -5.06 -8.12 -17.29
N ASP A 19 -6.34 -7.95 -17.63
CA ASP A 19 -6.82 -6.93 -18.55
C ASP A 19 -6.72 -5.48 -18.00
N MET A 20 -6.42 -5.34 -16.70
CA MET A 20 -6.17 -4.04 -16.07
C MET A 20 -4.68 -3.65 -16.08
N VAL A 21 -3.76 -4.54 -16.47
CA VAL A 21 -2.31 -4.29 -16.40
C VAL A 21 -1.92 -3.09 -17.26
N ASP A 22 -2.47 -2.98 -18.47
CA ASP A 22 -2.18 -1.88 -19.40
C ASP A 22 -2.89 -0.56 -19.06
N GLN A 23 -3.68 -0.53 -17.97
CA GLN A 23 -4.40 0.66 -17.50
C GLN A 23 -3.63 1.44 -16.43
N VAL A 24 -2.46 0.93 -16.01
CA VAL A 24 -1.57 1.59 -15.06
C VAL A 24 -0.96 2.85 -15.66
N LEU A 25 -0.94 3.94 -14.89
CA LEU A 25 -0.35 5.22 -15.30
C LEU A 25 0.98 5.56 -14.58
N TYR A 26 1.33 4.85 -13.51
CA TYR A 26 2.67 5.01 -12.94
C TYR A 26 3.73 4.41 -13.88
N ASP A 27 4.87 5.09 -13.97
CA ASP A 27 5.94 4.87 -14.95
C ASP A 27 5.53 5.02 -16.42
N ALA A 28 4.37 5.64 -16.68
CA ALA A 28 4.01 6.08 -18.02
C ALA A 28 4.97 7.20 -18.52
N PRO A 29 5.16 7.32 -19.85
CA PRO A 29 5.96 8.40 -20.43
C PRO A 29 5.42 9.79 -20.05
N ASP A 30 6.32 10.77 -19.92
CA ASP A 30 5.98 12.10 -19.38
C ASP A 30 4.94 12.86 -20.21
N ASP A 31 4.83 12.57 -21.51
CA ASP A 31 3.85 13.14 -22.43
C ASP A 31 2.41 12.62 -22.22
N GLN A 32 2.24 11.53 -21.45
CA GLN A 32 0.95 10.95 -21.10
C GLN A 32 0.46 11.40 -19.70
N LEU A 33 1.30 12.09 -18.93
CA LEU A 33 1.01 12.50 -17.56
C LEU A 33 0.34 13.88 -17.53
N MET A 34 -1.00 13.90 -17.48
CA MET A 34 -1.80 15.13 -17.34
C MET A 34 -2.09 15.53 -15.88
N VAL A 35 -1.37 14.96 -14.91
CA VAL A 35 -1.65 15.17 -13.47
C VAL A 35 -1.26 16.59 -13.05
N GLY A 36 -2.25 17.41 -12.68
CA GLY A 36 -2.04 18.74 -12.10
C GLY A 36 -2.11 19.94 -13.05
N SER A 37 -2.44 19.75 -14.33
CA SER A 37 -2.49 20.83 -15.33
C SER A 37 -3.83 21.58 -15.43
N GLY A 38 -4.87 21.15 -14.70
CA GLY A 38 -6.22 21.74 -14.74
C GLY A 38 -6.53 22.69 -13.58
N ALA A 39 -7.25 23.79 -13.88
CA ALA A 39 -7.69 24.80 -12.88
C ALA A 39 -8.49 24.23 -11.70
N GLY A 40 -9.16 23.08 -11.88
CA GLY A 40 -9.88 22.38 -10.81
C GLY A 40 -8.97 21.81 -9.72
N TYR A 41 -7.72 21.45 -10.03
CA TYR A 41 -6.80 20.86 -9.06
C TYR A 41 -6.30 21.88 -8.02
N LEU A 42 -6.08 23.13 -8.42
CA LEU A 42 -5.66 24.20 -7.52
C LEU A 42 -6.80 24.68 -6.60
N LEU A 43 -8.06 24.48 -7.00
CA LEU A 43 -9.24 24.91 -6.27
C LEU A 43 -9.64 23.96 -5.13
N PHE A 44 -9.25 22.68 -5.21
CA PHE A 44 -9.46 21.70 -4.15
C PHE A 44 -8.12 21.36 -3.49
N ARG A 45 -8.09 21.08 -2.18
CA ARG A 45 -6.89 20.54 -1.51
C ARG A 45 -6.64 19.10 -1.99
N GLY A 46 -6.16 18.95 -3.21
CA GLY A 46 -5.93 17.66 -3.87
C GLY A 46 -4.67 16.96 -3.36
N ARG A 47 -4.74 15.64 -3.13
CA ARG A 47 -3.54 14.78 -3.03
C ARG A 47 -3.40 13.98 -4.33
N VAL A 48 -2.18 13.91 -4.83
CA VAL A 48 -1.83 13.18 -6.06
C VAL A 48 -0.75 12.14 -5.75
N PRO A 49 -0.74 11.02 -6.47
CA PRO A 49 0.27 10.02 -6.27
C PRO A 49 1.59 10.48 -6.93
N GLU A 50 2.67 9.81 -6.56
CA GLU A 50 3.85 9.81 -7.40
C GLU A 50 3.53 9.07 -8.71
N MET A 51 3.99 9.62 -9.83
CA MET A 51 3.85 8.98 -11.14
C MET A 51 5.05 8.13 -11.53
N LYS A 52 6.14 8.20 -10.75
CA LYS A 52 7.35 7.40 -10.93
C LYS A 52 7.86 6.96 -9.57
N LEU A 53 8.57 5.84 -9.53
CA LEU A 53 9.14 5.36 -8.29
C LEU A 53 10.15 6.37 -7.70
N ARG A 54 9.98 6.74 -6.42
CA ARG A 54 10.86 7.69 -5.70
C ARG A 54 11.66 7.01 -4.62
N THR A 55 12.81 7.55 -4.21
CA THR A 55 13.58 6.97 -3.09
C THR A 55 12.82 7.04 -1.77
N GLN A 56 12.13 8.15 -1.50
CA GLN A 56 11.38 8.35 -0.28
C GLN A 56 10.26 7.31 -0.14
N ARG A 57 10.05 6.84 1.09
CA ARG A 57 8.95 5.94 1.45
C ARG A 57 8.23 6.48 2.66
N ARG A 58 6.92 6.26 2.72
CA ARG A 58 6.05 6.65 3.83
C ARG A 58 4.83 5.74 3.89
N CYS A 59 4.59 5.12 5.03
CA CYS A 59 3.39 4.33 5.26
C CYS A 59 2.41 5.12 6.13
N SER A 60 1.32 5.63 5.54
CA SER A 60 0.32 6.42 6.27
C SER A 60 -0.31 5.66 7.44
N PHE A 61 -0.55 4.35 7.32
CA PHE A 61 -1.11 3.57 8.43
C PHE A 61 -0.21 3.55 9.66
N VAL A 62 1.10 3.39 9.46
CA VAL A 62 2.06 3.32 10.58
C VAL A 62 2.37 4.70 11.12
N GLU A 63 2.67 5.66 10.25
CA GLU A 63 3.04 7.02 10.67
C GLU A 63 1.88 7.79 11.29
N ASP A 64 0.67 7.65 10.74
CA ASP A 64 -0.51 8.34 11.25
C ASP A 64 -1.22 7.53 12.37
N LYS A 65 -0.61 6.42 12.81
CA LYS A 65 -1.08 5.56 13.91
C LYS A 65 -2.51 5.03 13.70
N ALA A 66 -2.77 4.53 12.49
CA ALA A 66 -4.05 3.97 12.10
C ALA A 66 -3.99 2.43 12.00
N MET A 67 -5.15 1.81 12.09
CA MET A 67 -5.37 0.38 11.81
C MET A 67 -6.68 0.20 11.06
N ALA A 68 -6.81 -0.90 10.32
CA ALA A 68 -8.06 -1.26 9.67
C ALA A 68 -8.73 -2.41 10.43
N ILE A 69 -10.05 -2.40 10.50
CA ILE A 69 -10.83 -3.47 11.14
C ILE A 69 -11.76 -4.05 10.08
N THR A 70 -11.63 -5.36 9.85
CA THR A 70 -12.50 -6.08 8.91
C THR A 70 -13.91 -6.21 9.48
N TRP A 71 -14.89 -6.53 8.63
CA TRP A 71 -16.27 -6.79 9.06
C TRP A 71 -16.36 -7.91 10.12
N ALA A 72 -15.45 -8.89 10.08
CA ALA A 72 -15.37 -10.01 11.01
C ALA A 72 -14.70 -9.64 12.36
N GLY A 73 -14.29 -8.38 12.53
CA GLY A 73 -13.65 -7.88 13.74
C GLY A 73 -12.12 -8.08 13.79
N ASN A 74 -11.51 -8.68 12.77
CA ASN A 74 -10.04 -8.83 12.72
C ASN A 74 -9.37 -7.48 12.48
N VAL A 75 -8.36 -7.17 13.28
CA VAL A 75 -7.52 -5.96 13.19
C VAL A 75 -6.35 -6.22 12.26
N SER A 76 -6.27 -5.45 11.18
CA SER A 76 -5.27 -5.52 10.13
C SER A 76 -4.42 -4.26 10.10
N PRO A 77 -3.13 -4.33 9.71
CA PRO A 77 -2.26 -3.16 9.70
C PRO A 77 -2.66 -2.09 8.69
N CYS A 78 -3.31 -2.48 7.58
CA CYS A 78 -3.74 -1.58 6.51
C CYS A 78 -4.78 -2.27 5.62
N TYR A 79 -5.38 -1.54 4.68
CA TYR A 79 -6.36 -2.11 3.73
C TYR A 79 -5.80 -3.29 2.92
N ALA A 80 -4.54 -3.21 2.46
CA ALA A 80 -3.91 -4.27 1.67
C ALA A 80 -3.70 -5.58 2.46
N GLY A 81 -3.63 -5.52 3.79
CA GLY A 81 -3.49 -6.69 4.65
C GLY A 81 -4.83 -7.25 5.15
N MET A 82 -5.98 -6.71 4.72
CA MET A 82 -7.27 -7.10 5.30
C MET A 82 -7.78 -8.45 4.79
N HIS A 83 -7.54 -8.73 3.51
CA HIS A 83 -8.18 -9.81 2.77
C HIS A 83 -7.19 -10.59 1.92
N HIS A 84 -7.59 -11.81 1.55
CA HIS A 84 -6.92 -12.56 0.52
C HIS A 84 -7.38 -12.10 -0.87
N TYR A 85 -6.45 -11.80 -1.77
CA TYR A 85 -6.73 -11.42 -3.14
C TYR A 85 -5.48 -11.60 -4.00
N HIS A 86 -5.60 -11.46 -5.31
CA HIS A 86 -4.45 -11.33 -6.21
C HIS A 86 -4.45 -9.96 -6.86
N CYS A 87 -3.27 -9.46 -7.18
CA CYS A 87 -3.07 -8.23 -7.92
C CYS A 87 -1.88 -8.37 -8.86
N TYR A 88 -1.60 -7.31 -9.61
CA TYR A 88 -0.42 -7.23 -10.47
C TYR A 88 0.41 -6.01 -10.09
N ILE A 89 1.69 -6.25 -9.78
CA ILE A 89 2.66 -5.20 -9.46
C ILE A 89 3.64 -5.15 -10.61
N TYR A 90 3.63 -4.04 -11.37
CA TYR A 90 4.43 -3.90 -12.59
C TYR A 90 4.25 -5.07 -13.57
N GLY A 91 3.00 -5.50 -13.77
CA GLY A 91 2.64 -6.63 -14.64
C GLY A 91 2.90 -8.03 -14.03
N ARG A 92 3.62 -8.12 -12.91
CA ARG A 92 3.86 -9.39 -12.21
C ARG A 92 2.69 -9.73 -11.31
N LYS A 93 2.11 -10.92 -11.49
CA LYS A 93 1.05 -11.44 -10.62
C LYS A 93 1.59 -11.63 -9.19
N LYS A 94 0.81 -11.21 -8.21
CA LYS A 94 1.12 -11.35 -6.78
C LYS A 94 -0.11 -11.83 -6.02
N GLU A 95 0.09 -12.79 -5.14
CA GLU A 95 -0.90 -13.25 -4.16
C GLU A 95 -0.74 -12.46 -2.85
N MET A 96 -1.83 -11.87 -2.40
CA MET A 96 -1.89 -11.11 -1.16
C MET A 96 -2.63 -11.93 -0.13
N HIS A 97 -1.94 -12.28 0.95
CA HIS A 97 -2.53 -12.92 2.13
C HIS A 97 -2.84 -11.88 3.19
N PRO A 98 -3.93 -12.07 3.96
CA PRO A 98 -4.28 -11.17 5.04
C PRO A 98 -3.32 -11.30 6.23
N TYR A 99 -3.16 -10.21 6.98
CA TYR A 99 -2.45 -10.17 8.26
C TYR A 99 -3.35 -9.59 9.33
N HIS A 100 -3.52 -10.34 10.40
CA HIS A 100 -4.38 -9.95 11.52
C HIS A 100 -3.60 -10.05 12.83
N PHE A 101 -3.56 -8.95 13.59
CA PHE A 101 -2.86 -8.89 14.88
C PHE A 101 -3.77 -9.17 16.07
N GLY A 102 -5.06 -9.42 15.83
CA GLY A 102 -6.06 -9.75 16.84
C GLY A 102 -7.48 -9.56 16.32
N ASN A 103 -8.47 -9.82 17.19
CA ASN A 103 -9.89 -9.62 16.91
C ASN A 103 -10.54 -8.81 18.03
N VAL A 104 -11.34 -7.80 17.68
CA VAL A 104 -11.99 -6.90 18.65
C VAL A 104 -13.06 -7.58 19.51
N GLY A 105 -13.55 -8.75 19.08
CA GLY A 105 -14.44 -9.59 19.87
C GLY A 105 -13.74 -10.37 20.98
N SER A 106 -12.41 -10.54 20.91
CA SER A 106 -11.61 -11.30 21.89
C SER A 106 -10.67 -10.43 22.72
N SER A 107 -10.27 -9.25 22.24
CA SER A 107 -9.30 -8.38 22.93
C SER A 107 -9.61 -6.92 22.69
N SER A 108 -9.22 -6.05 23.63
CA SER A 108 -9.41 -4.61 23.45
C SER A 108 -8.48 -4.07 22.34
N LEU A 109 -8.87 -2.98 21.68
CA LEU A 109 -8.02 -2.32 20.69
C LEU A 109 -6.67 -1.89 21.28
N LYS A 110 -6.64 -1.53 22.56
CA LYS A 110 -5.40 -1.17 23.25
C LYS A 110 -4.45 -2.37 23.35
N ASP A 111 -4.97 -3.53 23.73
CA ASP A 111 -4.16 -4.75 23.88
C ASP A 111 -3.65 -5.23 22.52
N ILE A 112 -4.50 -5.19 21.49
CA ILE A 112 -4.10 -5.52 20.11
C ILE A 112 -3.06 -4.52 19.61
N TRP A 113 -3.24 -3.23 19.86
CA TRP A 113 -2.28 -2.21 19.45
C TRP A 113 -0.93 -2.38 20.13
N LEU A 114 -0.91 -2.73 21.42
CA LEU A 114 0.31 -2.92 22.22
C LEU A 114 0.88 -4.34 22.15
N ASN A 115 0.30 -5.22 21.35
CA ASN A 115 0.86 -6.54 21.04
C ASN A 115 2.30 -6.39 20.50
N ASP A 116 3.22 -7.24 21.00
CA ASP A 116 4.65 -7.20 20.63
C ASP A 116 4.90 -7.45 19.14
N GLU A 117 4.18 -8.37 18.52
CA GLU A 117 4.22 -8.65 17.08
C GLU A 117 3.77 -7.44 16.26
N TYR A 118 2.67 -6.78 16.65
CA TYR A 118 2.19 -5.60 15.95
C TYR A 118 3.12 -4.40 16.17
N LEU A 119 3.70 -4.24 17.36
CA LEU A 119 4.74 -3.24 17.64
C LEU A 119 5.97 -3.46 16.76
N LYS A 120 6.48 -4.70 16.67
CA LYS A 120 7.62 -5.07 15.82
C LYS A 120 7.33 -4.79 14.35
N PHE A 121 6.17 -5.22 13.85
CA PHE A 121 5.74 -4.95 12.48
C PHE A 121 5.72 -3.44 12.19
N ARG A 122 5.08 -2.64 13.05
CA ARG A 122 5.02 -1.19 12.85
C ARG A 122 6.41 -0.56 12.90
N GLN A 123 7.31 -1.02 13.77
CA GLN A 123 8.68 -0.52 13.81
C GLN A 123 9.45 -0.87 12.51
N GLN A 124 9.35 -2.12 12.05
CA GLN A 124 9.97 -2.56 10.79
C GLN A 124 9.47 -1.72 9.60
N VAL A 125 8.18 -1.41 9.56
CA VAL A 125 7.60 -0.57 8.51
C VAL A 125 8.00 0.90 8.64
N LEU A 126 8.04 1.45 9.85
CA LEU A 126 8.48 2.82 10.09
C LEU A 126 9.92 3.06 9.64
N GLU A 127 10.79 2.07 9.90
CA GLU A 127 12.22 2.12 9.55
C GLU A 127 12.52 1.53 8.15
N PHE A 128 11.51 1.03 7.44
CA PHE A 128 11.64 0.34 6.16
C PHE A 128 12.71 -0.78 6.19
N GLN A 129 12.71 -1.59 7.25
CA GLN A 129 13.62 -2.73 7.47
C GLN A 129 13.23 -3.96 6.63
N PHE A 130 13.04 -3.75 5.33
CA PHE A 130 12.75 -4.78 4.33
C PHE A 130 13.28 -4.34 2.96
N PRO A 131 13.52 -5.28 2.03
CA PRO A 131 14.06 -4.95 0.72
C PRO A 131 13.10 -4.07 -0.09
N SER A 132 13.66 -3.39 -1.09
CA SER A 132 12.88 -2.69 -2.12
C SER A 132 12.65 -3.67 -3.27
N CYS A 133 11.53 -4.38 -3.28
CA CYS A 133 11.28 -5.38 -4.33
C CYS A 133 10.87 -4.74 -5.65
N THR A 134 10.19 -3.59 -5.62
CA THR A 134 9.71 -2.86 -6.82
C THR A 134 10.82 -2.44 -7.81
N ASP A 135 12.03 -2.25 -7.32
CA ASP A 135 13.22 -1.79 -8.08
C ASP A 135 14.43 -2.70 -7.85
N CYS A 136 14.20 -3.94 -7.44
CA CYS A 136 15.26 -4.92 -7.24
C CYS A 136 15.85 -5.37 -8.58
N LYS A 137 17.18 -5.27 -8.74
CA LYS A 137 17.89 -5.77 -9.94
C LYS A 137 17.79 -7.28 -10.18
N TYR A 138 17.36 -8.04 -9.17
CA TYR A 138 17.19 -9.50 -9.22
C TYR A 138 15.72 -9.90 -9.21
N LEU A 139 14.81 -8.98 -9.52
CA LEU A 139 13.37 -9.26 -9.50
C LEU A 139 12.98 -10.35 -10.49
N GLU A 140 13.59 -10.34 -11.68
CA GLU A 140 13.42 -11.38 -12.69
C GLU A 140 13.82 -12.76 -12.13
N GLY A 141 12.82 -13.64 -11.96
CA GLY A 141 12.99 -14.98 -11.38
C GLY A 141 12.97 -15.04 -9.85
N CYS A 142 12.66 -13.95 -9.14
CA CYS A 142 12.53 -13.94 -7.68
C CYS A 142 11.13 -14.34 -7.23
N SER A 143 10.97 -15.59 -6.78
CA SER A 143 9.70 -16.12 -6.27
C SER A 143 9.25 -15.51 -4.94
N MET A 144 10.15 -14.86 -4.19
CA MET A 144 9.79 -14.18 -2.91
C MET A 144 8.82 -13.02 -3.12
N THR A 145 8.62 -12.60 -4.35
CA THR A 145 7.70 -11.53 -4.68
C THR A 145 6.33 -12.04 -5.12
N ASP A 146 6.18 -13.34 -5.34
CA ASP A 146 4.93 -13.99 -5.77
C ASP A 146 3.84 -13.85 -4.72
N ASP A 147 4.21 -13.78 -3.44
CA ASP A 147 3.30 -13.51 -2.34
C ASP A 147 3.84 -12.45 -1.38
N ASN A 148 3.11 -12.21 -0.28
CA ASN A 148 3.48 -11.26 0.76
C ASN A 148 3.89 -11.95 2.09
N LEU A 149 4.11 -13.26 2.10
CA LEU A 149 4.39 -14.01 3.32
C LEU A 149 5.82 -13.84 3.82
N LEU A 150 6.80 -13.73 2.92
CA LEU A 150 8.22 -13.69 3.28
C LEU A 150 9.02 -12.83 2.29
N ASP A 151 10.03 -12.10 2.77
CA ASP A 151 11.04 -11.47 1.90
C ASP A 151 12.44 -12.07 2.07
N CYS A 152 13.37 -11.66 1.19
CA CYS A 152 14.73 -12.19 1.18
C CYS A 152 15.59 -11.75 2.38
N TRP A 153 15.10 -10.85 3.24
CA TRP A 153 15.73 -10.49 4.52
C TRP A 153 15.15 -11.29 5.69
N GLY A 154 14.14 -12.13 5.43
CA GLY A 154 13.52 -13.01 6.41
C GLY A 154 12.35 -12.38 7.17
N ASN A 155 11.80 -11.24 6.71
CA ASN A 155 10.64 -10.66 7.38
C ASN A 155 9.35 -11.37 6.97
N SER A 156 8.46 -11.56 7.94
CA SER A 156 7.11 -12.07 7.74
C SER A 156 6.17 -11.37 8.73
N PRO A 157 5.08 -10.73 8.27
CA PRO A 157 4.75 -10.44 6.87
C PRO A 157 5.67 -9.38 6.24
N THR A 158 5.65 -9.24 4.91
CA THR A 158 6.49 -8.23 4.21
C THR A 158 5.69 -7.16 3.47
N CYS A 159 6.22 -5.92 3.50
CA CYS A 159 5.73 -4.77 2.73
C CYS A 159 6.68 -4.38 1.59
N ALA A 160 7.62 -5.26 1.21
CA ALA A 160 8.70 -4.95 0.27
C ALA A 160 8.25 -4.51 -1.14
N ASP A 161 7.03 -4.88 -1.53
CA ASP A 161 6.39 -4.52 -2.81
C ASP A 161 5.28 -3.45 -2.67
N CYS A 162 5.16 -2.80 -1.50
CA CYS A 162 4.01 -1.97 -1.18
C CYS A 162 3.99 -0.65 -1.98
N LEU A 163 3.17 -0.57 -3.03
CA LEU A 163 2.98 0.62 -3.87
C LEU A 163 2.43 1.83 -3.09
N TRP A 164 1.65 1.59 -2.03
CA TRP A 164 1.18 2.67 -1.15
C TRP A 164 2.31 3.35 -0.40
N SER A 165 3.27 2.56 0.11
CA SER A 165 4.42 3.10 0.81
C SER A 165 5.37 3.90 -0.10
N ARG A 166 5.27 3.66 -1.42
CA ARG A 166 5.99 4.38 -2.47
C ARG A 166 5.25 5.62 -2.97
N GLY A 167 4.05 5.89 -2.45
CA GLY A 167 3.21 7.00 -2.89
C GLY A 167 2.61 6.84 -4.29
N LEU A 168 2.81 5.69 -4.95
CA LEU A 168 2.25 5.41 -6.27
C LEU A 168 0.74 5.19 -6.20
N ILE A 169 0.26 4.61 -5.10
CA ILE A 169 -1.16 4.45 -4.80
C ILE A 169 -1.43 5.15 -3.47
N LEU A 170 -2.52 5.91 -3.39
CA LEU A 170 -2.92 6.61 -2.18
C LEU A 170 -4.13 5.93 -1.54
N CYS A 171 -4.10 5.86 -0.21
CA CYS A 171 -5.27 5.53 0.60
C CYS A 171 -6.02 6.82 0.97
N PRO A 172 -7.36 6.77 1.05
CA PRO A 172 -8.16 7.84 1.65
C PRO A 172 -7.86 8.08 3.12
#